data_AF-A0A6C1QDW6-F1
#
_entry.id   AF-A0A6C1QDW6-F1
#
_cell.length_a   1.000
_cell.length_b   1.000
_cell.length_c   1.000
_cell.angle_alpha   90.00
_cell.angle_beta   90.00
_cell.angle_gamma   90.00
#
_symmetry.space_group_name_H-M   'P 1'
#
loop_
_entity.id
_entity.type
_entity.pdbx_description
1 polymer ?
#
loop_
_entity_poly.entity_id
_entity_poly.type
_entity_poly.pdbx_seq_one_letter_code
_entity_poly.pdbx_strand_id
1 'polypeptide(L)'
;QWDFAEIRNILNASIHTDFFMHAMTLSGEHDPRLYELTTPGSNGNYFSVPASTGRGALDIDDFAILYNGYWTRDDSPIIFITDEELYFIEAEAAFYSGDMERAYNAYLNGIQRNFSRLGIAAEFNAYRNSQAVAQSPAQLQTSHIMMQKYIALYLQPETWVDMRRYHYSNNAYPQLEYPENALSIYEGEWIKRMPYDPQTEYIYNPNEIERLGARGDLWVVTPFWWIENSQLGN
;
A
#
# COMPACT_ATOMS: atom_id res chain seq x y z
N GLN A 1 6.77 25.73 -33.21
CA GLN A 1 5.96 25.75 -31.98
C GLN A 1 5.71 24.31 -31.63
N TRP A 2 6.12 23.88 -30.44
CA TRP A 2 5.70 22.57 -29.93
C TRP A 2 4.22 22.73 -29.60
N ASP A 3 3.35 22.09 -30.39
CA ASP A 3 1.96 21.88 -29.99
C ASP A 3 2.02 20.92 -28.81
N PHE A 4 2.12 21.48 -27.60
CA PHE A 4 1.75 20.75 -26.40
C PHE A 4 0.29 20.38 -26.60
N ALA A 5 0.03 19.13 -27.01
CA ALA A 5 -1.29 18.52 -27.03
C ALA A 5 -2.02 18.97 -25.77
N GLU A 6 -3.27 19.45 -25.89
CA GLU A 6 -4.08 19.95 -24.78
C GLU A 6 -3.86 19.11 -23.51
N ILE A 7 -2.96 19.55 -22.62
CA ILE A 7 -2.71 18.87 -21.35
C ILE A 7 -3.88 19.27 -20.47
N ARG A 8 -5.02 18.59 -20.67
CA ARG A 8 -6.18 18.72 -19.82
C ARG A 8 -5.82 18.06 -18.50
N ASN A 9 -5.85 18.83 -17.42
CA ASN A 9 -5.67 18.29 -16.10
C ASN A 9 -6.90 17.44 -15.74
N ILE A 10 -6.76 16.12 -15.73
CA ILE A 10 -7.83 15.19 -15.38
C ILE A 10 -7.70 14.85 -13.90
N LEU A 11 -8.29 15.69 -13.05
CA LEU A 11 -8.20 15.56 -11.60
C LEU A 11 -9.14 14.49 -11.04
N ASN A 12 -10.24 14.24 -11.75
CA ASN A 12 -11.32 13.35 -11.28
C ASN A 12 -11.24 11.93 -11.86
N ALA A 13 -10.11 11.54 -12.44
CA ALA A 13 -9.92 10.18 -12.94
C ALA A 13 -8.82 9.48 -12.16
N SER A 14 -9.21 8.47 -11.38
CA SER A 14 -8.30 7.57 -10.68
C SER A 14 -8.82 6.15 -10.78
N ILE A 15 -7.91 5.18 -10.79
CA ILE A 15 -8.24 3.75 -10.84
C ILE A 15 -7.60 3.11 -9.63
N HIS A 16 -8.38 2.33 -8.90
CA HIS A 16 -7.95 1.63 -7.68
C HIS A 16 -7.78 0.14 -7.97
N THR A 17 -6.84 -0.49 -7.29
CA THR A 17 -6.64 -1.94 -7.38
C THR A 17 -7.64 -2.68 -6.49
N ASP A 18 -8.00 -3.89 -6.88
CA ASP A 18 -8.86 -4.78 -6.07
C ASP A 18 -8.28 -4.99 -4.68
N PHE A 19 -6.95 -5.09 -4.56
CA PHE A 19 -6.26 -5.21 -3.29
C PHE A 19 -6.56 -4.03 -2.34
N PHE A 20 -6.53 -2.79 -2.84
CA PHE A 20 -6.85 -1.63 -2.02
C PHE A 20 -8.34 -1.61 -1.63
N MET A 21 -9.26 -1.86 -2.57
CA MET A 21 -10.69 -1.90 -2.24
C MET A 21 -11.05 -3.05 -1.30
N HIS A 22 -10.36 -4.19 -1.39
CA HIS A 22 -10.49 -5.26 -0.42
C HIS A 22 -10.04 -4.83 0.98
N ALA A 23 -8.88 -4.16 1.09
CA ALA A 23 -8.41 -3.60 2.36
C ALA A 23 -9.46 -2.64 2.97
N MET A 24 -10.16 -1.90 2.13
CA MET A 24 -11.21 -0.96 2.53
C MET A 24 -12.58 -1.61 2.77
N THR A 25 -12.70 -2.93 2.66
CA THR A 25 -13.95 -3.67 2.91
C THR A 25 -13.76 -4.85 3.87
N LEU A 26 -12.64 -4.89 4.60
CA LEU A 26 -12.34 -5.94 5.59
C LEU A 26 -13.44 -6.12 6.65
N SER A 27 -14.23 -5.08 6.92
CA SER A 27 -15.33 -5.13 7.90
C SER A 27 -16.59 -5.79 7.36
N GLY A 28 -16.67 -6.07 6.06
CA GLY A 28 -17.89 -6.43 5.32
C GLY A 28 -18.64 -5.23 4.74
N GLU A 29 -18.34 -4.03 5.25
CA GLU A 29 -18.78 -2.73 4.73
C GLU A 29 -17.54 -1.86 4.44
N HIS A 30 -17.74 -0.71 3.78
CA HIS A 30 -16.66 0.25 3.55
C HIS A 30 -16.08 0.78 4.87
N ASP A 31 -14.75 0.76 4.95
CA ASP A 31 -13.98 1.37 6.01
C ASP A 31 -14.26 2.88 6.05
N PRO A 32 -14.62 3.47 7.22
CA PRO A 32 -14.92 4.91 7.31
C PRO A 32 -13.81 5.82 6.76
N ARG A 33 -12.55 5.35 6.80
CA ARG A 33 -11.41 6.10 6.26
C ARG A 33 -11.45 6.26 4.75
N LEU A 34 -12.12 5.35 4.03
CA LEU A 34 -12.27 5.43 2.57
C LEU A 34 -12.93 6.75 2.14
N TYR A 35 -13.89 7.24 2.92
CA TYR A 35 -14.62 8.49 2.66
C TYR A 35 -13.77 9.75 2.89
N GLU A 36 -12.73 9.66 3.71
CA GLU A 36 -11.80 10.77 3.96
C GLU A 36 -10.63 10.75 2.96
N LEU A 37 -10.26 9.57 2.48
CA LEU A 37 -9.17 9.39 1.53
C LEU A 37 -9.61 9.58 0.08
N THR A 38 -10.89 9.36 -0.21
CA THR A 38 -11.45 9.38 -1.57
C THR A 38 -12.88 9.91 -1.57
N THR A 39 -13.33 10.41 -2.72
CA THR A 39 -14.75 10.64 -3.00
C THR A 39 -15.29 9.45 -3.81
N PRO A 40 -16.53 8.96 -3.59
CA PRO A 40 -17.10 7.93 -4.43
C PRO A 40 -17.18 8.37 -5.89
N GLY A 41 -17.15 7.39 -6.79
CA GLY A 41 -17.53 7.61 -8.18
C GLY A 41 -19.03 7.86 -8.33
N SER A 42 -19.47 7.92 -9.59
CA SER A 42 -20.85 8.03 -10.01
C SER A 42 -21.74 7.02 -9.29
N ASN A 43 -22.94 7.45 -8.92
CA ASN A 43 -23.93 6.65 -8.20
C ASN A 43 -23.44 6.05 -6.86
N GLY A 44 -22.35 6.55 -6.28
CA GLY A 44 -21.79 6.02 -5.03
C GLY A 44 -20.87 4.82 -5.22
N ASN A 45 -20.39 4.57 -6.44
CA ASN A 45 -19.58 3.40 -6.78
C ASN A 45 -18.12 3.54 -6.32
N TYR A 46 -17.50 2.40 -6.02
CA TYR A 46 -16.09 2.25 -5.67
C TYR A 46 -15.48 1.13 -6.51
N PHE A 47 -15.49 1.30 -7.84
CA PHE A 47 -14.92 0.29 -8.72
C PHE A 47 -13.42 0.11 -8.49
N SER A 48 -12.97 -1.11 -8.72
CA SER A 48 -11.58 -1.52 -8.70
C SER A 48 -11.30 -2.49 -9.84
N VAL A 49 -10.02 -2.71 -10.12
CA VAL A 49 -9.55 -3.67 -11.12
C VAL A 49 -8.40 -4.51 -10.58
N PRO A 50 -8.22 -5.74 -11.10
CA PRO A 50 -7.02 -6.49 -10.82
C PRO A 50 -5.77 -5.74 -11.28
N ALA A 51 -4.66 -5.96 -10.58
CA ALA A 51 -3.42 -5.28 -10.91
C ALA A 51 -2.97 -5.62 -12.34
N SER A 52 -2.59 -4.59 -13.10
CA SER A 52 -2.07 -4.71 -14.47
C SER A 52 -3.05 -5.20 -15.55
N THR A 53 -4.37 -5.26 -15.32
CA THR A 53 -5.36 -5.57 -16.38
C THR A 53 -5.85 -4.34 -17.14
N GLY A 54 -5.75 -3.16 -16.53
CA GLY A 54 -6.42 -1.95 -16.99
C GLY A 54 -7.94 -2.01 -16.76
N ARG A 55 -8.65 -0.90 -17.02
CA ARG A 55 -10.11 -0.80 -16.76
C ARG A 55 -11.02 -1.52 -17.76
N GLY A 56 -10.48 -1.95 -18.90
CA GLY A 56 -11.29 -2.50 -19.98
C GLY A 56 -12.43 -1.55 -20.38
N ALA A 57 -13.68 -2.05 -20.32
CA ALA A 57 -14.89 -1.32 -20.66
C ALA A 57 -15.59 -0.64 -19.46
N LEU A 58 -15.05 -0.75 -18.23
CA LEU A 58 -15.62 -0.10 -17.05
C LEU A 58 -15.56 1.42 -17.22
N ASP A 59 -16.63 2.11 -16.83
CA ASP A 59 -16.66 3.57 -16.88
C ASP A 59 -15.69 4.14 -15.86
N ILE A 60 -14.88 5.12 -16.29
CA ILE A 60 -13.91 5.77 -15.39
C ILE A 60 -14.63 6.54 -14.29
N ASP A 61 -15.84 7.02 -14.55
CA ASP A 61 -16.60 7.82 -13.61
C ASP A 61 -17.14 6.99 -12.43
N ASP A 62 -17.17 5.65 -12.51
CA ASP A 62 -17.60 4.76 -11.42
C ASP A 62 -16.48 4.40 -10.41
N PHE A 63 -15.24 4.82 -10.69
CA PHE A 63 -14.11 4.63 -9.78
C PHE A 63 -14.08 5.74 -8.72
N ALA A 64 -13.58 5.41 -7.53
CA ALA A 64 -13.34 6.42 -6.51
C ALA A 64 -12.36 7.49 -7.00
N ILE A 65 -12.66 8.73 -6.67
CA ILE A 65 -11.93 9.93 -7.07
C ILE A 65 -10.95 10.31 -5.96
N LEU A 66 -9.68 10.47 -6.33
CA LEU A 66 -8.63 10.92 -5.42
C LEU A 66 -8.60 12.43 -5.19
N TYR A 67 -9.22 13.23 -6.06
CA TYR A 67 -9.19 14.68 -5.94
C TYR A 67 -9.71 15.15 -4.57
N ASN A 68 -8.95 16.03 -3.92
CA ASN A 68 -9.29 16.64 -2.63
C ASN A 68 -9.47 15.64 -1.45
N GLY A 69 -9.01 14.40 -1.58
CA GLY A 69 -8.86 13.48 -0.46
C GLY A 69 -7.82 13.97 0.56
N TYR A 70 -7.81 13.41 1.77
CA TYR A 70 -6.95 13.88 2.86
C TYR A 70 -5.46 14.02 2.48
N TRP A 71 -4.92 13.06 1.71
CA TRP A 71 -3.51 13.04 1.28
C TRP A 71 -3.25 13.70 -0.07
N THR A 72 -4.29 14.15 -0.76
CA THR A 72 -4.22 14.61 -2.16
C THR A 72 -4.78 16.01 -2.35
N ARG A 73 -5.30 16.64 -1.29
CA ARG A 73 -5.66 18.06 -1.24
C ARG A 73 -4.41 18.95 -1.24
N ASP A 74 -4.58 20.17 -1.72
CA ASP A 74 -3.48 21.13 -1.95
C ASP A 74 -2.70 21.52 -0.69
N ASP A 75 -3.30 21.41 0.50
CA ASP A 75 -2.68 21.71 1.79
C ASP A 75 -2.23 20.46 2.56
N SER A 76 -2.22 19.29 1.91
CA SER A 76 -1.74 18.06 2.52
C SER A 76 -0.23 18.13 2.81
N PRO A 77 0.23 17.60 3.96
CA PRO A 77 1.65 17.61 4.29
C PRO A 77 2.38 16.50 3.53
N ILE A 78 3.63 16.77 3.14
CA ILE A 78 4.56 15.72 2.73
C ILE A 78 5.14 15.12 4.01
N ILE A 79 4.82 13.85 4.28
CA ILE A 79 5.24 13.18 5.50
C ILE A 79 6.44 12.28 5.23
N PHE A 80 7.40 12.34 6.15
CA PHE A 80 8.53 11.41 6.18
C PHE A 80 8.22 10.17 7.03
N ILE A 81 7.74 10.36 8.26
CA ILE A 81 7.36 9.29 9.20
C ILE A 81 6.09 9.72 9.93
N THR A 82 5.16 8.79 10.14
CA THR A 82 3.93 9.02 10.91
C THR A 82 3.98 8.35 12.29
N ASP A 83 3.17 8.84 13.23
CA ASP A 83 2.97 8.16 14.51
C ASP A 83 2.32 6.78 14.31
N GLU A 84 1.41 6.67 13.35
CA GLU A 84 0.76 5.43 12.94
C GLU A 84 1.77 4.37 12.55
N GLU A 85 2.73 4.73 11.68
CA GLU A 85 3.82 3.85 11.27
C GLU A 85 4.61 3.33 12.48
N LEU A 86 4.96 4.22 13.42
CA LEU A 86 5.69 3.85 14.64
C LEU A 86 4.89 2.90 15.53
N TYR A 87 3.59 3.13 15.70
CA TYR A 87 2.72 2.21 16.44
C TYR A 87 2.63 0.83 15.78
N PHE A 88 2.55 0.76 14.46
CA PHE A 88 2.52 -0.52 13.77
C PHE A 88 3.89 -1.23 13.76
N ILE A 89 5.00 -0.49 13.72
CA ILE A 89 6.34 -1.04 13.94
C ILE A 89 6.45 -1.62 15.36
N GLU A 90 5.95 -0.91 16.38
CA GLU A 90 5.91 -1.42 17.75
C GLU A 90 5.04 -2.69 17.85
N ALA A 91 3.85 -2.66 17.25
CA ALA A 91 2.93 -3.79 17.26
C ALA A 91 3.57 -5.04 16.64
N GLU A 92 4.19 -4.87 15.48
CA GLU A 92 4.89 -5.93 14.77
C GLU A 92 6.07 -6.47 15.58
N ALA A 93 6.94 -5.60 16.11
CA ALA A 93 8.08 -6.01 16.91
C ALA A 93 7.66 -6.79 18.16
N ALA A 94 6.62 -6.32 18.86
CA ALA A 94 6.06 -6.99 20.04
C ALA A 94 5.42 -8.34 19.68
N PHE A 95 4.75 -8.44 18.53
CA PHE A 95 4.18 -9.69 18.03
C PHE A 95 5.25 -10.75 17.83
N TYR A 96 6.35 -10.41 17.14
CA TYR A 96 7.47 -11.33 16.91
C TYR A 96 8.30 -11.62 18.15
N SER A 97 8.28 -10.75 19.17
CA SER A 97 8.90 -11.05 20.47
C SER A 97 8.01 -11.87 21.41
N GLY A 98 6.76 -12.18 21.02
CA GLY A 98 5.79 -12.93 21.83
C GLY A 98 5.08 -12.11 22.90
N ASP A 99 5.24 -10.78 22.92
CA ASP A 99 4.53 -9.88 23.84
C ASP A 99 3.19 -9.46 23.20
N MET A 100 2.24 -10.40 23.19
CA MET A 100 0.97 -10.24 22.47
C MET A 100 0.10 -9.12 23.03
N GLU A 101 0.17 -8.85 24.34
CA GLU A 101 -0.57 -7.74 24.97
C GLU A 101 -0.04 -6.40 24.48
N ARG A 102 1.28 -6.22 24.44
CA ARG A 102 1.88 -5.01 23.89
C ARG A 102 1.59 -4.86 22.41
N ALA A 103 1.69 -5.95 21.64
CA ALA A 103 1.39 -5.97 20.22
C ALA A 103 -0.04 -5.48 19.94
N TYR A 104 -1.01 -6.03 20.68
CA TYR A 104 -2.41 -5.69 20.55
C TYR A 104 -2.72 -4.24 20.91
N ASN A 105 -2.14 -3.74 22.00
CA ASN A 105 -2.33 -2.35 22.41
C ASN A 105 -1.72 -1.35 21.40
N ALA A 106 -0.51 -1.60 20.92
CA ALA A 106 0.13 -0.77 19.90
C ALA A 106 -0.65 -0.79 18.58
N TYR A 107 -1.12 -1.96 18.17
CA TYR A 107 -1.98 -2.15 17.00
C TYR A 107 -3.25 -1.27 17.06
N LEU A 108 -3.97 -1.31 18.19
CA LEU A 108 -5.16 -0.49 18.40
C LEU A 108 -4.85 1.01 18.44
N ASN A 109 -3.74 1.39 19.08
CA ASN A 109 -3.28 2.78 19.12
C ASN A 109 -2.98 3.31 17.71
N GLY A 110 -2.36 2.50 16.83
CA GLY A 110 -2.12 2.86 15.44
C GLY A 110 -3.42 3.14 14.67
N ILE A 111 -4.43 2.27 14.80
CA ILE A 111 -5.74 2.47 14.17
C ILE A 111 -6.40 3.74 14.72
N GLN A 112 -6.47 3.89 16.05
CA GLN A 112 -7.10 5.05 16.67
C GLN A 112 -6.42 6.37 16.27
N ARG A 113 -5.08 6.35 16.16
CA ARG A 113 -4.30 7.50 15.72
C ARG A 113 -4.64 7.91 14.30
N ASN A 114 -4.78 6.93 13.40
CA ASN A 114 -5.18 7.17 12.02
C ASN A 114 -6.59 7.76 11.90
N PHE A 115 -7.57 7.20 12.64
CA PHE A 115 -8.93 7.77 12.71
C PHE A 115 -8.91 9.21 13.23
N SER A 116 -8.07 9.49 14.23
CA SER A 116 -7.92 10.85 14.77
C SER A 116 -7.29 11.81 13.76
N ARG A 117 -6.29 11.35 13.00
CA ARG A 117 -5.62 12.14 11.95
C ARG A 117 -6.60 12.55 10.86
N LEU A 118 -7.46 11.61 10.45
CA LEU A 118 -8.49 11.82 9.44
C LEU A 118 -9.71 12.59 9.96
N GLY A 119 -9.73 12.98 11.25
CA GLY A 119 -10.84 13.76 11.82
C GLY A 119 -12.09 12.96 12.15
N ILE A 120 -12.03 11.63 12.08
CA ILE A 120 -13.17 10.71 12.28
C ILE A 120 -13.03 9.89 13.56
N ALA A 121 -12.43 10.46 14.61
CA ALA A 121 -12.16 9.76 15.88
C ALA A 121 -13.40 9.12 16.52
N ALA A 122 -14.60 9.67 16.27
CA ALA A 122 -15.86 9.14 16.78
C ALA A 122 -16.21 7.74 16.21
N GLU A 123 -15.79 7.46 14.98
CA GLU A 123 -16.09 6.20 14.28
C GLU A 123 -15.22 5.02 14.75
N PHE A 124 -14.13 5.31 15.46
CA PHE A 124 -13.16 4.30 15.90
C PHE A 124 -13.82 3.19 16.73
N ASN A 125 -14.71 3.52 17.67
CA ASN A 125 -15.30 2.52 18.56
C ASN A 125 -16.19 1.52 17.80
N ALA A 126 -16.95 1.98 16.80
CA ALA A 126 -17.73 1.10 15.95
C ALA A 126 -16.82 0.23 15.08
N TYR A 127 -15.82 0.84 14.44
CA TYR A 127 -14.87 0.13 13.58
C TYR A 127 -14.04 -0.93 14.32
N ARG A 128 -13.54 -0.61 15.52
CA ARG A 128 -12.80 -1.51 16.42
C ARG A 128 -13.56 -2.81 16.69
N ASN A 129 -14.88 -2.74 16.81
CA ASN A 129 -15.72 -3.90 17.14
C ASN A 129 -16.13 -4.70 15.89
N SER A 130 -15.69 -4.30 14.70
CA SER A 130 -15.94 -5.02 13.45
C SER A 130 -14.96 -6.17 13.24
N GLN A 131 -15.25 -7.02 12.25
CA GLN A 131 -14.36 -8.12 11.84
C GLN A 131 -13.04 -7.66 11.19
N ALA A 132 -12.90 -6.37 10.83
CA ALA A 132 -11.65 -5.82 10.29
C ALA A 132 -10.53 -5.71 11.33
N VAL A 133 -10.88 -5.81 12.62
CA VAL A 133 -9.98 -5.59 13.75
C VAL A 133 -9.95 -6.82 14.64
N ALA A 134 -8.76 -7.24 15.08
CA ALA A 134 -8.64 -8.32 16.05
C ALA A 134 -9.32 -7.94 17.38
N GLN A 135 -10.10 -8.85 17.97
CA GLN A 135 -10.87 -8.54 19.20
C GLN A 135 -10.11 -8.87 20.50
N SER A 136 -8.94 -9.52 20.40
CA SER A 136 -8.10 -9.86 21.54
C SER A 136 -6.65 -10.10 21.12
N PRO A 137 -5.69 -10.06 22.07
CA PRO A 137 -4.29 -10.42 21.82
C PRO A 137 -4.13 -11.82 21.21
N ALA A 138 -4.94 -12.79 21.64
CA ALA A 138 -4.87 -14.18 21.16
C ALA A 138 -5.36 -14.34 19.71
N GLN A 139 -6.16 -13.40 19.19
CA GLN A 139 -6.66 -13.41 17.82
C GLN A 139 -5.82 -12.57 16.87
N LEU A 140 -4.90 -11.75 17.40
CA LEU A 140 -4.02 -10.92 16.60
C LEU A 140 -3.15 -11.81 15.71
N GLN A 141 -2.99 -11.40 14.46
CA GLN A 141 -2.19 -12.08 13.45
C GLN A 141 -1.41 -11.01 12.68
N THR A 142 -0.34 -11.41 12.01
CA THR A 142 0.47 -10.51 11.19
C THR A 142 -0.39 -9.76 10.16
N SER A 143 -1.32 -10.44 9.48
CA SER A 143 -2.24 -9.82 8.51
C SER A 143 -3.07 -8.68 9.13
N HIS A 144 -3.53 -8.81 10.36
CA HIS A 144 -4.25 -7.73 11.04
C HIS A 144 -3.39 -6.48 11.17
N ILE A 145 -2.14 -6.63 11.62
CA ILE A 145 -1.19 -5.52 11.81
C ILE A 145 -0.85 -4.89 10.46
N MET A 146 -0.44 -5.71 9.50
CA MET A 146 0.09 -5.23 8.22
C MET A 146 -0.99 -4.63 7.32
N MET A 147 -2.21 -5.17 7.32
CA MET A 147 -3.32 -4.55 6.58
C MET A 147 -3.75 -3.21 7.18
N GLN A 148 -3.80 -3.09 8.51
CA GLN A 148 -4.12 -1.81 9.15
C GLN A 148 -3.00 -0.78 8.96
N LYS A 149 -1.73 -1.23 8.95
CA LYS A 149 -0.59 -0.39 8.55
C LYS A 149 -0.70 0.06 7.09
N TYR A 150 -1.00 -0.85 6.16
CA TYR A 150 -1.19 -0.52 4.75
C TYR A 150 -2.26 0.55 4.53
N ILE A 151 -3.41 0.45 5.21
CA ILE A 151 -4.48 1.46 5.12
C ILE A 151 -4.02 2.80 5.72
N ALA A 152 -3.36 2.77 6.88
CA ALA A 152 -2.91 4.00 7.54
C ALA A 152 -1.83 4.76 6.74
N LEU A 153 -1.00 4.03 6.00
CA LEU A 153 0.07 4.56 5.16
C LEU A 153 -0.35 4.69 3.68
N TYR A 154 -1.65 4.90 3.42
CA TYR A 154 -2.15 5.11 2.05
C TYR A 154 -1.37 6.21 1.31
N LEU A 155 -0.94 5.91 0.08
CA LEU A 155 -0.07 6.74 -0.77
C LEU A 155 1.36 7.01 -0.23
N GLN A 156 1.76 6.37 0.87
CA GLN A 156 3.11 6.48 1.40
C GLN A 156 4.00 5.34 0.88
N PRO A 157 5.25 5.63 0.47
CA PRO A 157 6.12 4.66 -0.19
C PRO A 157 6.60 3.53 0.73
N GLU A 158 6.53 3.71 2.05
CA GLU A 158 6.98 2.72 3.03
C GLU A 158 6.18 1.41 2.94
N THR A 159 4.92 1.48 2.50
CA THR A 159 4.10 0.30 2.22
C THR A 159 4.79 -0.68 1.25
N TRP A 160 5.49 -0.16 0.23
CA TRP A 160 6.22 -1.01 -0.71
C TRP A 160 7.51 -1.61 -0.11
N VAL A 161 8.13 -0.92 0.85
CA VAL A 161 9.24 -1.49 1.63
C VAL A 161 8.74 -2.67 2.47
N ASP A 162 7.65 -2.48 3.20
CA ASP A 162 7.04 -3.53 4.02
C ASP A 162 6.58 -4.73 3.19
N MET A 163 5.91 -4.51 2.04
CA MET A 163 5.50 -5.59 1.15
C MET A 163 6.67 -6.46 0.69
N ARG A 164 7.79 -5.83 0.30
CA ARG A 164 9.01 -6.54 -0.09
C ARG A 164 9.66 -7.28 1.09
N ARG A 165 9.61 -6.71 2.29
CA ARG A 165 10.13 -7.34 3.51
C ARG A 165 9.38 -8.62 3.86
N TYR A 166 8.09 -8.67 3.55
CA TYR A 166 7.23 -9.85 3.67
C TYR A 166 7.18 -10.71 2.40
N HIS A 167 8.03 -10.44 1.41
CA HIS A 167 8.06 -11.17 0.14
C HIS A 167 6.69 -11.22 -0.57
N TYR A 168 5.87 -10.17 -0.41
CA TYR A 168 4.50 -10.10 -0.94
C TYR A 168 3.60 -11.27 -0.48
N SER A 169 3.90 -11.85 0.69
CA SER A 169 3.19 -13.01 1.21
C SER A 169 1.75 -12.68 1.60
N ASN A 170 0.83 -13.57 1.22
CA ASN A 170 -0.57 -13.52 1.65
C ASN A 170 -0.76 -13.72 3.16
N ASN A 171 0.28 -14.13 3.90
CA ASN A 171 0.26 -14.15 5.37
C ASN A 171 0.16 -12.73 5.97
N ALA A 172 0.80 -11.74 5.33
CA ALA A 172 0.75 -10.34 5.75
C ALA A 172 -0.27 -9.53 4.94
N TYR A 173 -0.43 -9.84 3.65
CA TYR A 173 -1.31 -9.13 2.72
C TYR A 173 -2.29 -10.08 2.06
N PRO A 174 -3.33 -10.55 2.77
CA PRO A 174 -4.33 -11.44 2.20
C PRO A 174 -4.97 -10.85 0.94
N GLN A 175 -5.26 -11.71 -0.04
CA GLN A 175 -5.81 -11.35 -1.36
C GLN A 175 -4.89 -10.47 -2.21
N LEU A 176 -3.60 -10.41 -1.89
CA LEU A 176 -2.63 -9.83 -2.80
C LEU A 176 -2.36 -10.82 -3.95
N GLU A 177 -2.70 -10.38 -5.15
CA GLU A 177 -2.56 -11.16 -6.38
C GLU A 177 -1.41 -10.65 -7.24
N TYR A 178 -0.64 -11.59 -7.80
CA TYR A 178 0.42 -11.25 -8.74
C TYR A 178 -0.17 -10.54 -9.97
N PRO A 179 0.45 -9.46 -10.48
CA PRO A 179 -0.14 -8.68 -11.55
C PRO A 179 -0.36 -9.50 -12.83
N GLU A 180 -1.58 -9.47 -13.38
CA GLU A 180 -2.05 -10.37 -14.44
C GLU A 180 -1.16 -10.32 -15.70
N ASN A 181 -0.76 -9.12 -16.12
CA ASN A 181 0.03 -8.90 -17.32
C ASN A 181 1.50 -8.57 -17.02
N ALA A 182 2.05 -9.09 -15.93
CA ALA A 182 3.48 -9.01 -15.68
C ALA A 182 4.29 -9.75 -16.77
N LEU A 183 5.49 -9.26 -17.07
CA LEU A 183 6.32 -9.85 -18.12
C LEU A 183 6.71 -11.29 -17.78
N SER A 184 6.60 -12.19 -18.75
CA SER A 184 6.89 -13.62 -18.57
C SER A 184 8.33 -13.90 -18.15
N ILE A 185 9.28 -13.03 -18.52
CA ILE A 185 10.68 -13.11 -18.11
C ILE A 185 10.87 -13.05 -16.58
N TYR A 186 9.90 -12.51 -15.84
CA TYR A 186 9.97 -12.45 -14.38
C TYR A 186 9.54 -13.76 -13.72
N GLU A 187 8.96 -14.72 -14.44
CA GLU A 187 8.64 -16.06 -13.93
C GLU A 187 7.79 -16.07 -12.64
N GLY A 188 6.93 -15.07 -12.44
CA GLY A 188 6.11 -14.92 -11.24
C GLY A 188 6.80 -14.19 -10.07
N GLU A 189 8.03 -13.72 -10.27
CA GLU A 189 8.75 -12.92 -9.27
C GLU A 189 8.24 -11.49 -9.21
N TRP A 190 7.95 -11.04 -7.99
CA TRP A 190 7.58 -9.66 -7.73
C TRP A 190 8.75 -8.70 -7.94
N ILE A 191 8.44 -7.45 -8.31
CA ILE A 191 9.42 -6.37 -8.40
C ILE A 191 9.97 -6.08 -6.99
N LYS A 192 11.29 -6.02 -6.84
CA LYS A 192 11.99 -5.84 -5.56
C LYS A 192 12.86 -4.57 -5.54
N ARG A 193 13.18 -4.00 -6.70
CA ARG A 193 13.97 -2.77 -6.85
C ARG A 193 13.61 -1.99 -8.09
N MET A 194 14.12 -0.76 -8.17
CA MET A 194 14.03 0.10 -9.34
C MET A 194 15.32 0.05 -10.17
N PRO A 195 15.26 0.29 -11.48
CA PRO A 195 16.46 0.51 -12.29
C PRO A 195 17.17 1.79 -11.86
N TYR A 196 18.49 1.85 -12.06
CA TYR A 196 19.20 3.13 -12.00
C TYR A 196 18.83 3.99 -13.20
N ASP A 197 18.97 5.30 -13.06
CA ASP A 197 18.72 6.23 -14.16
C ASP A 197 19.74 6.03 -15.30
N PRO A 198 19.29 5.63 -16.51
CA PRO A 198 20.16 5.40 -17.65
C PRO A 198 20.87 6.67 -18.15
N GLN A 199 20.33 7.86 -17.84
CA GLN A 199 20.91 9.13 -18.27
C GLN A 199 22.05 9.61 -17.35
N THR A 200 22.23 8.96 -16.19
CA THR A 200 23.26 9.31 -15.22
C THR A 200 24.17 8.13 -14.96
N GLU A 201 23.77 7.17 -14.13
CA GLU A 201 24.64 6.07 -13.67
C GLU A 201 25.18 5.22 -14.82
N TYR A 202 24.39 4.97 -15.86
CA TYR A 202 24.83 4.11 -16.98
C TYR A 202 25.88 4.79 -17.86
N ILE A 203 25.94 6.12 -17.85
CA ILE A 203 26.88 6.94 -18.63
C ILE A 203 28.12 7.25 -17.79
N TYR A 204 27.92 7.72 -16.55
CA TYR A 204 28.99 8.25 -15.72
C TYR A 204 29.63 7.21 -14.80
N ASN A 205 28.96 6.08 -14.55
CA ASN A 205 29.46 5.01 -13.69
C ASN A 205 29.28 3.59 -14.30
N PRO A 206 29.65 3.37 -15.58
CA PRO A 206 29.34 2.13 -16.29
C PRO A 206 29.98 0.88 -15.67
N ASN A 207 31.14 1.03 -15.03
CA ASN A 207 31.86 -0.09 -14.40
C ASN A 207 31.11 -0.65 -13.18
N GLU A 208 30.52 0.21 -12.34
CA GLU A 208 29.72 -0.23 -11.20
C GLU A 208 28.40 -0.85 -11.65
N ILE A 209 27.79 -0.29 -12.69
CA ILE A 209 26.59 -0.87 -13.31
C ILE A 209 26.85 -2.28 -13.83
N GLU A 210 28.00 -2.50 -14.47
CA GLU A 210 28.43 -3.83 -14.92
C GLU A 210 28.73 -4.75 -13.73
N ARG A 211 29.47 -4.28 -12.72
CA ARG A 211 29.79 -5.05 -11.50
C ARG A 211 28.53 -5.52 -10.77
N LEU A 212 27.50 -4.67 -10.70
CA LEU A 212 26.21 -5.00 -10.09
C LEU A 212 25.31 -5.86 -10.98
N GLY A 213 25.58 -5.94 -12.29
CA GLY A 213 24.69 -6.56 -13.26
C GLY A 213 23.40 -5.76 -13.50
N ALA A 214 23.39 -4.46 -13.22
CA ALA A 214 22.17 -3.65 -13.18
C ALA A 214 21.51 -3.37 -14.54
N ARG A 215 22.20 -3.71 -15.65
CA ARG A 215 21.64 -3.68 -17.00
C ARG A 215 20.83 -4.93 -17.35
N GLY A 216 20.87 -5.98 -16.53
CA GLY A 216 20.17 -7.23 -16.82
C GLY A 216 18.65 -7.05 -16.74
N ASP A 217 17.93 -7.76 -17.61
CA ASP A 217 16.46 -7.71 -17.68
C ASP A 217 15.79 -8.14 -16.36
N LEU A 218 16.48 -8.95 -15.55
CA LEU A 218 16.03 -9.42 -14.24
C LEU A 218 16.41 -8.49 -13.08
N TRP A 219 17.02 -7.33 -13.33
CA TRP A 219 17.46 -6.42 -12.27
C TRP A 219 16.33 -6.05 -11.32
N VAL A 220 15.15 -5.69 -11.86
CA VAL A 220 14.01 -5.23 -11.06
C VAL A 220 13.43 -6.29 -10.13
N VAL A 221 13.61 -7.58 -10.43
CA VAL A 221 13.20 -8.71 -9.58
C VAL A 221 14.33 -9.27 -8.72
N THR A 222 15.55 -8.75 -8.87
CA THR A 222 16.69 -9.13 -8.03
C THR A 222 16.47 -8.60 -6.60
N PRO A 223 16.50 -9.45 -5.55
CA PRO A 223 16.19 -9.03 -4.19
C PRO A 223 17.32 -8.20 -3.57
N PHE A 224 16.99 -7.13 -2.83
CA PHE A 224 17.99 -6.46 -1.98
C PHE A 224 18.47 -7.39 -0.87
N TRP A 225 19.66 -7.13 -0.34
CA TRP A 225 20.23 -7.91 0.77
C TRP A 225 19.24 -8.11 1.94
N TRP A 226 18.53 -7.06 2.35
CA TRP A 226 17.57 -7.17 3.47
C TRP A 226 16.30 -7.95 3.11
N ILE A 227 15.96 -8.06 1.82
CA ILE A 227 14.87 -8.93 1.35
C ILE A 227 15.36 -10.38 1.46
N GLU A 228 16.54 -10.69 0.91
CA GLU A 228 17.12 -12.04 0.95
C GLU A 228 17.25 -12.60 2.38
N ASN A 229 17.54 -11.72 3.34
CA ASN A 229 17.74 -12.09 4.74
C ASN A 229 16.45 -11.99 5.60
N SER A 230 15.32 -11.58 5.02
CA SER A 230 14.06 -11.48 5.75
C SER A 230 13.43 -12.86 5.95
N GLN A 231 13.06 -13.16 7.19
CA GLN A 231 12.36 -14.39 7.58
C GLN A 231 10.83 -14.21 7.72
N LEU A 232 10.31 -13.04 7.35
CA LEU A 232 8.93 -12.65 7.66
C LEU A 232 7.90 -13.09 6.61
N GLY A 233 8.33 -13.55 5.43
CA GLY A 233 7.41 -13.97 4.36
C GLY A 233 6.84 -15.39 4.51
N ASN A 234 7.33 -16.17 5.47
CA ASN A 234 6.85 -17.52 5.76
C ASN A 234 5.61 -17.52 6.67
#